data_AF-A0A5C8BME7-F1
#
_entry.id   AF-A0A5C8BME7-F1
#
_cell.length_a   1.000
_cell.length_b   1.000
_cell.length_c   1.000
_cell.angle_alpha   90.00
_cell.angle_beta   90.00
_cell.angle_gamma   90.00
#
_symmetry.space_group_name_H-M   'P 1'
#
loop_
_entity.id
_entity.type
_entity.pdbx_description
1 polymer ?
#
loop_
_entity_poly.entity_id
_entity_poly.type
_entity_poly.pdbx_seq_one_letter_code
_entity_poly.pdbx_strand_id
1 'polypeptide(L)' 'MDKVTAEEYQQNPGRYELVSGHEEGAPTCPYGNIQQWVGYDKKTKKFIRFTKSVFKQLIAQKENEKR' A
#
# COMPACT_ATOMS: atom_id res chain seq x y z
N MET A 1 9.35 -1.62 8.84
CA MET A 1 8.06 -1.48 8.14
C MET A 1 7.28 -2.75 8.31
N ASP A 2 6.06 -2.66 8.85
CA ASP A 2 5.21 -3.83 9.05
C ASP A 2 4.74 -4.39 7.71
N LYS A 3 4.74 -5.71 7.60
CA LYS A 3 4.34 -6.43 6.38
C LYS A 3 2.94 -6.99 6.57
N VAL A 4 2.02 -6.66 5.66
CA VAL A 4 0.66 -7.19 5.67
C VAL A 4 0.51 -8.27 4.61
N THR A 5 0.07 -9.46 5.02
CA THR A 5 -0.18 -10.60 4.13
C THR A 5 -1.54 -10.50 3.43
N ALA A 6 -1.78 -11.39 2.47
CA ALA A 6 -3.08 -11.49 1.80
C ALA A 6 -4.20 -11.88 2.77
N GLU A 7 -3.91 -12.77 3.71
CA GLU A 7 -4.89 -13.22 4.71
C GLU A 7 -5.27 -12.07 5.64
N GLU A 8 -4.29 -11.33 6.16
CA GLU A 8 -4.54 -10.16 7.01
C GLU A 8 -5.33 -9.06 6.28
N TYR A 9 -5.02 -8.85 5.00
CA TYR A 9 -5.75 -7.90 4.17
C TYR A 9 -7.19 -8.36 3.92
N GLN A 10 -7.41 -9.63 3.58
CA GLN A 10 -8.75 -10.18 3.33
C GLN A 10 -9.64 -10.18 4.57
N GLN A 11 -9.07 -10.33 5.76
CA GLN A 11 -9.84 -10.23 7.01
C GLN A 11 -10.43 -8.83 7.21
N ASN A 12 -9.71 -7.77 6.82
CA ASN A 12 -10.14 -6.38 7.02
C ASN A 12 -9.65 -5.47 5.89
N PRO A 13 -10.16 -5.58 4.66
CA PRO A 13 -9.66 -4.81 3.53
C PRO A 13 -9.87 -3.30 3.72
N GLY A 14 -10.97 -2.90 4.39
CA GLY A 14 -11.27 -1.49 4.68
C GLY A 14 -10.34 -0.81 5.68
N ARG A 15 -9.53 -1.59 6.44
CA ARG A 15 -8.53 -1.04 7.37
C ARG A 15 -7.33 -0.44 6.62
N TYR A 16 -6.99 -1.02 5.49
CA TYR A 16 -5.81 -0.65 4.75
C TYR A 16 -6.19 0.19 3.54
N GLU A 17 -5.27 1.04 3.10
CA GLU A 17 -5.44 1.83 1.89
C GLU A 17 -4.13 1.97 1.13
N LEU A 18 -4.26 2.26 -0.16
CA LEU A 18 -3.14 2.54 -1.04
C LEU A 18 -3.05 4.07 -1.22
N VAL A 19 -2.01 4.66 -0.64
CA VAL A 19 -1.74 6.11 -0.69
C VAL A 19 -0.59 6.43 -1.64
N SER A 20 -0.41 7.70 -1.97
CA SER A 20 0.69 8.14 -2.84
C SER A 20 2.03 7.94 -2.14
N GLY A 21 2.99 7.31 -2.80
CA GLY A 21 4.36 7.22 -2.27
C GLY A 21 5.15 8.53 -2.36
N HIS A 22 4.52 9.62 -2.82
CA HIS A 22 5.03 10.98 -2.78
C HIS A 22 4.56 11.76 -1.53
N GLU A 23 3.78 11.15 -0.64
CA GLU A 23 3.41 11.80 0.63
C GLU A 23 4.63 12.02 1.55
N GLU A 24 4.56 13.09 2.35
CA GLU A 24 5.55 13.34 3.39
C GLU A 24 5.59 12.18 4.39
N GLY A 25 6.76 11.54 4.52
CA GLY A 25 6.97 10.37 5.39
C GLY A 25 6.83 9.02 4.69
N ALA A 26 6.51 9.00 3.38
CA ALA A 26 6.55 7.77 2.60
C ALA A 26 7.99 7.21 2.52
N PRO A 27 8.16 5.87 2.59
CA PRO A 27 9.48 5.25 2.48
C PRO A 27 10.09 5.52 1.12
N THR A 28 11.20 6.25 1.11
CA THR A 28 12.03 6.37 -0.09
C THR A 28 12.75 5.05 -0.33
N CYS A 29 12.62 4.51 -1.55
CA CYS A 29 13.37 3.33 -1.93
C CYS A 29 14.86 3.72 -2.05
N PRO A 30 15.80 2.95 -1.47
CA PRO A 30 17.23 3.28 -1.50
C PRO A 30 17.83 3.30 -2.91
N TYR A 31 17.12 2.77 -3.90
CA TYR A 31 17.56 2.70 -5.31
C TYR A 31 17.05 3.87 -6.17
N GLY A 32 16.54 4.95 -5.58
CA GLY A 32 16.07 6.14 -6.29
C GLY A 32 14.72 6.00 -7.00
N ASN A 33 14.16 4.79 -7.07
CA ASN A 33 12.82 4.56 -7.62
C ASN A 33 11.76 4.86 -6.55
N ILE A 34 11.05 5.97 -6.69
CA ILE A 34 9.89 6.27 -5.84
C ILE A 34 8.74 5.37 -6.30
N GLN A 35 8.23 4.53 -5.41
CA GLN A 35 6.99 3.82 -5.68
C GLN A 35 5.86 4.84 -5.72
N GLN A 36 5.10 4.89 -6.82
CA GLN A 36 3.95 5.78 -6.93
C GLN A 36 2.90 5.52 -5.85
N TRP A 37 2.84 4.29 -5.34
CA TRP A 37 1.85 3.84 -4.38
C TRP A 37 2.52 3.14 -3.19
N VAL A 38 2.03 3.41 -1.98
CA VAL A 38 2.46 2.75 -0.75
C VAL A 38 1.25 2.33 0.09
N GLY A 39 1.41 1.28 0.89
CA GLY A 39 0.37 0.84 1.80
C GLY A 39 0.31 1.68 3.06
N TYR A 40 -0.90 1.98 3.52
CA TYR A 40 -1.16 2.70 4.76
C TYR A 40 -2.20 1.97 5.58
N ASP A 41 -1.94 1.83 6.88
CA ASP A 41 -2.89 1.29 7.85
C ASP A 41 -3.60 2.46 8.54
N LYS A 42 -4.91 2.62 8.28
CA LYS A 42 -5.74 3.67 8.89
C LYS A 42 -5.91 3.51 10.39
N LYS A 43 -5.85 2.27 10.90
CA LYS A 43 -6.05 1.98 12.32
C LYS A 43 -4.85 2.41 13.14
N THR A 44 -3.64 2.08 12.68
CA THR A 44 -2.40 2.44 13.38
C THR A 44 -1.79 3.75 12.88
N LYS A 45 -2.32 4.33 11.81
CA LYS A 45 -1.82 5.53 11.12
C LYS A 45 -0.35 5.39 10.73
N LYS A 46 0.00 4.27 10.11
CA LYS A 46 1.39 3.91 9.77
C LYS A 46 1.51 3.38 8.35
N PHE A 47 2.64 3.67 7.73
CA PHE A 47 3.01 3.08 6.45
C PHE A 47 3.41 1.61 6.62
N ILE A 48 2.80 0.76 5.79
CA ILE A 48 2.98 -0.69 5.77
C ILE A 48 3.41 -1.15 4.38
N ARG A 49 3.99 -2.35 4.30
CA ARG A 49 4.33 -3.01 3.04
C ARG A 49 3.37 -4.17 2.81
N PHE A 50 2.62 -4.11 1.72
CA PHE A 50 1.83 -5.26 1.27
C PHE A 50 2.72 -6.34 0.65
N THR A 51 2.27 -7.59 0.70
CA THR A 51 2.84 -8.64 -0.14
C THR A 51 2.63 -8.34 -1.62
N LYS A 52 3.52 -8.88 -2.47
CA LYS A 52 3.54 -8.64 -3.92
C LYS A 52 2.18 -8.91 -4.59
N SER A 53 1.46 -9.94 -4.16
CA SER A 53 0.16 -10.31 -4.71
C SER A 53 -0.92 -9.27 -4.39
N VAL A 54 -1.05 -8.90 -3.11
CA VAL A 54 -2.01 -7.89 -2.64
C VAL A 54 -1.73 -6.54 -3.28
N PHE A 55 -0.46 -6.12 -3.30
CA PHE A 55 -0.06 -4.85 -3.89
C PHE A 55 -0.44 -4.74 -5.36
N LYS A 56 -0.22 -5.80 -6.15
CA LYS A 56 -0.63 -5.84 -7.56
C LYS A 56 -2.14 -5.73 -7.73
N GLN A 57 -2.92 -6.43 -6.91
CA GLN A 57 -4.38 -6.37 -6.95
C GLN A 57 -4.89 -4.96 -6.63
N LEU A 58 -4.33 -4.33 -5.60
CA LEU A 58 -4.69 -2.98 -5.17
C LEU A 58 -4.37 -1.92 -6.25
N ILE A 59 -3.19 -1.99 -6.86
CA ILE A 59 -2.84 -1.10 -7.97
C ILE A 59 -3.80 -1.31 -9.13
N ALA A 60 -4.06 -2.57 -9.52
CA ALA A 60 -4.97 -2.87 -10.62
C ALA A 60 -6.39 -2.32 -10.35
N GLN A 61 -6.89 -2.44 -9.11
CA GLN A 61 -8.17 -1.84 -8.71
C GLN A 61 -8.15 -0.31 -8.84
N LYS A 62 -7.12 0.35 -8.29
CA LYS A 62 -6.93 1.82 -8.37
C LYS A 62 -6.83 2.34 -9.81
N GLU A 63 -6.14 1.61 -10.69
CA GLU A 63 -6.01 1.97 -12.10
C GLU A 63 -7.33 1.78 -12.85
N ASN A 64 -8.11 0.75 -12.51
CA ASN A 64 -9.40 0.50 -13.13
C ASN A 64 -10.48 1.48 -12.65
N GLU A 65 -10.40 1.96 -11.40
CA GLU A 65 -11.33 2.97 -10.85
C GLU A 65 -11.11 4.37 -11.45
N LYS A 66 -9.94 4.62 -12.05
CA LYS A 66 -9.64 5.87 -12.78
C LYS A 66 -10.12 5.87 -14.24
N ARG A 67 -10.71 4.78 -14.73
CA ARG A 67 -11.09 4.59 -16.13
C ARG A 67 -12.58 4.76 -16.35
#